data_AF-A0A953UI11-F1
#
_entry.id   AF-A0A953UI11-F1
#
_cell.length_a   1.000
_cell.length_b   1.000
_cell.length_c   1.000
_cell.angle_alpha   90.00
_cell.angle_beta   90.00
_cell.angle_gamma   90.00
#
_symmetry.space_group_name_H-M   'P 1'
#
loop_
_entity.id
_entity.type
_entity.pdbx_description
1 polymer ?
#
loop_
_entity_poly.entity_id
_entity_poly.type
_entity_poly.pdbx_seq_one_letter_code
_entity_poly.pdbx_strand_id
1 'polypeptide(L)'
;MALVDLTKQLAQQAILSATKEPPPPPPAGVGAVILAQIGAMQKALKDDEELIVLFQNAGERLRVMEIFLAAPQVAVLSGMDANRVLTRVISPVETLELVTKTVKVQPGAKPARVNLVTQKPKDSNAR
;
A
#
# COMPACT_ATOMS: atom_id res chain seq x y z
N MET A 1 26.72 -15.95 -48.04
CA MET A 1 27.42 -15.04 -47.10
C MET A 1 26.43 -14.17 -46.33
N ALA A 2 25.49 -13.47 -46.98
CA ALA A 2 24.52 -12.57 -46.33
C ALA A 2 23.69 -13.17 -45.16
N LEU A 3 23.27 -14.43 -45.22
CA LEU A 3 22.44 -15.04 -44.17
C LEU A 3 23.23 -15.38 -42.90
N VAL A 4 24.53 -15.69 -43.04
CA VAL A 4 25.43 -15.97 -41.92
C VAL A 4 25.78 -14.68 -41.20
N ASP A 5 25.91 -13.57 -41.93
CA ASP A 5 26.16 -12.25 -41.35
C ASP A 5 24.94 -11.72 -40.58
N LEU A 6 23.73 -11.99 -41.07
CA LEU A 6 22.49 -11.64 -40.36
C LEU A 6 22.34 -12.41 -39.04
N THR A 7 22.64 -13.71 -39.02
CA THR A 7 22.61 -14.53 -37.79
C THR A 7 23.64 -14.05 -36.76
N LYS A 8 24.83 -13.62 -37.21
CA LYS A 8 25.83 -13.03 -36.31
C LYS A 8 25.39 -11.70 -35.72
N GLN A 9 24.73 -10.86 -36.52
CA GLN A 9 24.18 -9.59 -36.04
C GLN A 9 23.07 -9.79 -35.00
N LEU A 10 22.16 -10.74 -35.23
CA LEU A 10 21.10 -11.07 -34.27
C LEU A 10 21.67 -11.64 -32.95
N ALA A 11 22.68 -12.52 -33.04
CA ALA A 11 23.36 -13.06 -31.87
C ALA A 11 24.10 -11.97 -31.07
N GLN A 12 24.78 -11.03 -31.75
CA GLN A 12 25.44 -9.91 -31.10
C GLN A 12 24.45 -8.95 -30.44
N GLN A 13 23.31 -8.67 -31.09
CA GLN A 13 22.27 -7.84 -30.49
C GLN A 13 21.61 -8.51 -29.28
N ALA A 14 21.38 -9.82 -29.32
CA ALA A 14 20.85 -10.57 -28.18
C ALA A 14 21.78 -10.49 -26.96
N ILE A 15 23.09 -10.63 -27.17
CA ILE A 15 24.11 -10.50 -26.11
C ILE A 15 24.15 -9.06 -25.56
N LEU A 16 24.14 -8.05 -26.43
CA LEU A 16 24.13 -6.64 -26.05
C LEU A 16 22.84 -6.22 -25.32
N SER A 17 21.71 -6.85 -25.62
CA SER A 17 20.46 -6.61 -24.88
C SER A 17 20.45 -7.26 -23.50
N ALA A 18 21.18 -8.38 -23.32
CA ALA A 18 21.26 -9.10 -22.05
C ALA A 18 22.22 -8.46 -21.03
N THR A 19 23.12 -7.57 -21.46
CA THR A 19 24.04 -6.84 -20.57
C THR A 19 23.45 -5.56 -20.00
N LYS A 20 22.24 -5.16 -20.42
CA LYS A 20 21.50 -4.10 -19.74
C LYS A 20 20.96 -4.66 -18.44
N GLU A 21 21.66 -4.38 -17.34
CA GLU A 21 21.12 -4.59 -16.00
C GLU A 21 19.73 -3.95 -15.93
N PRO A 22 18.71 -4.66 -15.43
CA PRO A 22 17.41 -4.06 -15.20
C PRO A 22 17.59 -2.83 -14.31
N PRO A 23 16.97 -1.69 -14.65
CA PRO A 23 17.07 -0.51 -13.80
C PRO A 23 16.63 -0.87 -12.38
N PRO A 24 17.29 -0.32 -11.34
CA PRO A 24 16.93 -0.60 -9.97
C PRO A 24 15.45 -0.27 -9.75
N PRO A 25 14.72 -1.09 -8.98
CA PRO A 25 13.31 -0.84 -8.73
C PRO A 25 13.15 0.57 -8.14
N PRO A 26 12.15 1.33 -8.59
CA PRO A 26 11.94 2.67 -8.09
C PRO A 26 11.72 2.63 -6.57
N PRO A 27 12.19 3.66 -5.82
CA PRO A 27 11.98 3.73 -4.38
C PRO A 27 10.49 3.59 -4.04
N ALA A 28 10.18 2.87 -2.97
CA ALA A 28 8.80 2.73 -2.51
C ALA A 28 8.21 4.12 -2.20
N GLY A 29 7.08 4.44 -2.83
CA GLY A 29 6.38 5.70 -2.55
C GLY A 29 5.93 5.77 -1.08
N VAL A 30 5.86 6.99 -0.53
CA VAL A 30 5.53 7.24 0.89
C VAL A 30 4.28 6.46 1.34
N GLY A 31 3.26 6.37 0.49
CA GLY A 31 2.02 5.65 0.81
C GLY A 31 2.26 4.15 1.03
N ALA A 32 3.09 3.52 0.20
CA ALA A 32 3.45 2.12 0.34
C ALA A 32 4.25 1.88 1.64
N VAL A 33 5.11 2.83 2.02
CA VAL A 33 5.85 2.80 3.29
C VAL A 33 4.89 2.88 4.48
N ILE A 34 3.90 3.77 4.45
CA ILE A 34 2.86 3.88 5.50
C ILE A 34 2.10 2.55 5.64
N LEU A 35 1.64 1.95 4.53
CA LEU A 35 0.96 0.66 4.57
C LEU A 35 1.86 -0.45 5.12
N ALA A 36 3.12 -0.51 4.68
CA ALA A 36 4.08 -1.50 5.16
C ALA A 36 4.30 -1.39 6.68
N GLN A 37 4.40 -0.16 7.20
CA GLN A 37 4.55 0.09 8.64
C GLN A 37 3.32 -0.37 9.43
N ILE A 38 2.10 -0.06 8.96
CA ILE A 38 0.87 -0.54 9.60
C ILE A 38 0.77 -2.06 9.53
N GLY A 39 1.12 -2.65 8.39
CA GLY A 39 1.17 -4.11 8.23
C GLY A 39 2.16 -4.76 9.19
N ALA A 40 3.34 -4.18 9.39
CA ALA A 40 4.33 -4.66 10.34
C ALA A 40 3.83 -4.56 11.79
N MET A 41 3.22 -3.43 12.16
CA MET A 41 2.62 -3.25 13.49
C MET A 41 1.53 -4.30 13.76
N GLN A 42 0.67 -4.61 12.78
CA GLN A 42 -0.36 -5.65 12.93
C GLN A 42 0.21 -7.06 13.09
N LYS A 43 1.32 -7.37 12.43
CA LYS A 43 1.99 -8.67 12.54
C LYS A 43 2.66 -8.88 13.89
N ALA A 44 3.05 -7.81 14.58
CA ALA A 44 3.70 -7.86 15.88
C ALA A 44 2.71 -8.04 17.06
N LEU A 45 1.40 -7.97 16.80
CA LEU A 45 0.37 -8.09 17.84
C LEU A 45 0.23 -9.52 18.34
N LYS A 46 0.00 -9.66 19.64
CA LYS A 46 -0.43 -10.93 20.25
C LYS A 46 -1.90 -11.22 19.94
N ASP A 47 -2.34 -12.44 20.24
CA ASP A 47 -3.72 -12.87 20.02
C ASP A 47 -4.75 -12.09 20.85
N ASP A 48 -4.33 -11.54 21.99
CA ASP A 48 -5.14 -10.71 22.86
C ASP A 48 -4.97 -9.20 22.60
N GLU A 49 -4.37 -8.82 21.47
CA GLU A 49 -4.07 -7.43 21.10
C GLU A 49 -4.65 -7.03 19.75
N GLU A 50 -5.11 -5.78 19.67
CA GLU A 50 -5.50 -5.13 18.42
C GLU A 50 -4.81 -3.77 18.25
N LEU A 51 -4.60 -3.41 16.97
CA LEU A 51 -4.08 -2.10 16.59
C LEU A 51 -5.24 -1.18 16.25
N ILE A 52 -5.43 -0.14 17.06
CA ILE A 52 -6.32 0.96 16.74
C ILE A 52 -5.56 1.96 15.88
N VAL A 53 -6.08 2.25 14.70
CA VAL A 53 -5.58 3.34 13.84
C VAL A 53 -6.62 4.45 13.83
N LEU A 54 -6.19 5.65 14.18
CA LEU A 54 -7.02 6.83 14.25
C LEU A 54 -6.53 7.87 13.24
N PHE A 55 -7.48 8.46 12.54
CA PHE A 55 -7.28 9.72 11.85
C PHE A 55 -8.00 10.81 12.63
N GLN A 56 -7.36 11.98 12.71
CA GLN A 56 -7.94 13.16 13.34
C GLN A 56 -7.60 14.39 12.52
N ASN A 57 -8.61 15.23 12.28
CA ASN A 57 -8.46 16.59 11.78
C ASN A 57 -9.32 17.52 12.65
N ALA A 58 -9.24 18.84 12.44
CA ALA A 58 -9.80 19.90 13.28
C ALA A 58 -11.28 19.73 13.69
N GLY A 59 -12.08 18.96 12.94
CA GLY A 59 -13.49 18.67 13.30
C GLY A 59 -13.88 17.19 13.25
N GLU A 60 -12.98 16.30 12.84
CA GLU A 60 -13.33 14.90 12.54
C GLU A 60 -12.37 13.94 13.20
N ARG A 61 -12.92 12.86 13.76
CA ARG A 61 -12.15 11.73 14.30
C ARG A 61 -12.71 10.42 13.78
N LEU A 62 -11.83 9.65 13.17
CA LEU A 62 -12.19 8.41 12.47
C LEU A 62 -11.40 7.23 13.06
N ARG A 63 -12.08 6.17 13.50
CA ARG A 63 -11.43 4.87 13.75
C ARG A 63 -11.31 4.17 12.40
N VAL A 64 -10.10 4.14 11.85
CA VAL A 64 -9.80 3.64 10.50
C VAL A 64 -9.84 2.11 10.50
N MET A 65 -10.66 1.54 9.62
CA MET A 65 -10.83 0.10 9.40
C MET A 65 -10.23 -0.36 8.06
N GLU A 66 -10.10 0.54 7.10
CA GLU A 66 -9.44 0.27 5.81
C GLU A 66 -8.63 1.48 5.37
N ILE A 67 -7.47 1.21 4.77
CA ILE A 67 -6.64 2.18 4.06
C ILE A 67 -6.44 1.67 2.64
N PHE A 68 -6.92 2.46 1.67
CA PHE A 68 -6.78 2.21 0.26
C PHE A 68 -5.91 3.27 -0.39
N LEU A 69 -4.77 2.87 -0.97
CA LEU A 69 -3.99 3.77 -1.83
C LEU A 69 -4.63 3.82 -3.21
N ALA A 70 -5.47 4.84 -3.42
CA ALA A 70 -6.15 5.12 -4.68
C ALA A 70 -5.22 5.71 -5.76
N ALA A 71 -4.05 6.18 -5.36
CA ALA A 71 -2.92 6.51 -6.20
C ALA A 71 -1.68 6.50 -5.30
N PRO A 72 -0.44 6.52 -5.83
CA PRO A 72 0.75 6.55 -4.96
C PRO A 72 0.81 7.75 -3.99
N GLN A 73 0.05 8.81 -4.27
CA GLN A 73 0.02 10.10 -3.57
C GLN A 73 -1.30 10.33 -2.81
N VAL A 74 -2.30 9.47 -2.98
CA VAL A 74 -3.65 9.65 -2.41
C VAL A 74 -4.06 8.41 -1.64
N ALA A 75 -4.36 8.60 -0.36
CA ALA A 75 -4.93 7.58 0.51
C ALA A 75 -6.42 7.86 0.75
N VAL A 76 -7.21 6.78 0.77
CA VAL A 76 -8.60 6.80 1.19
C VAL A 76 -8.71 5.97 2.46
N LEU A 77 -9.11 6.61 3.55
CA LEU A 77 -9.36 5.96 4.84
C LEU A 77 -10.85 5.70 4.96
N SER A 78 -11.26 4.48 5.27
CA SER A 78 -12.65 4.15 5.59
C SER A 78 -12.77 3.68 7.04
N GLY A 79 -13.79 4.13 7.75
CA GLY A 79 -13.98 3.77 9.15
C GLY A 79 -15.29 4.29 9.74
N MET A 80 -15.43 4.15 11.06
CA MET A 80 -16.54 4.72 11.81
C MET A 80 -16.10 6.01 12.51
N ASP A 81 -16.88 7.07 12.38
CA ASP A 81 -16.69 8.31 13.11
C ASP A 81 -17.23 8.20 14.57
N ALA A 82 -17.20 9.31 15.30
CA ALA A 82 -17.75 9.38 16.66
C ALA A 82 -19.27 9.09 16.73
N ASN A 83 -20.00 9.34 15.64
CA ASN A 83 -21.44 9.13 15.52
C ASN A 83 -21.79 7.72 15.00
N ARG A 84 -20.79 6.84 14.82
CA ARG A 84 -20.92 5.50 14.24
C ARG A 84 -21.42 5.51 12.78
N VAL A 85 -21.18 6.59 12.07
CA VAL A 85 -21.43 6.74 10.64
C VAL A 85 -20.21 6.25 9.87
N LEU A 86 -20.46 5.45 8.83
CA LEU A 86 -19.42 5.06 7.88
C LEU A 86 -18.88 6.31 7.18
N THR A 87 -17.63 6.65 7.45
CA THR A 87 -16.99 7.87 6.99
C THR A 87 -15.76 7.52 6.16
N ARG A 88 -15.55 8.30 5.09
CA ARG A 88 -14.39 8.19 4.21
C ARG A 88 -13.61 9.48 4.19
N VAL A 89 -12.30 9.41 4.41
CA VAL A 89 -11.39 10.54 4.30
C VAL A 89 -10.49 10.31 3.10
N ILE A 90 -10.40 11.32 2.22
CA ILE A 90 -9.46 11.34 1.10
C ILE A 90 -8.37 12.33 1.47
N SER A 91 -7.12 11.85 1.55
CA SER A 91 -5.98 12.67 1.97
C SER A 91 -4.81 12.49 1.00
N PRO A 92 -4.06 13.57 0.69
CA PRO A 92 -2.69 13.44 0.23
C PRO A 92 -1.89 12.61 1.23
N VAL A 93 -1.04 11.73 0.70
CA VAL A 93 -0.16 10.89 1.51
C VAL A 93 0.89 11.72 2.26
N GLU A 94 1.35 12.83 1.68
CA GLU A 94 2.40 13.68 2.26
C GLU A 94 1.96 14.40 3.55
N THR A 95 0.67 14.66 3.68
CA THR A 95 0.07 15.32 4.86
C THR A 95 -0.71 14.34 5.73
N LEU A 96 -0.67 13.04 5.41
CA LEU A 96 -1.42 12.04 6.13
C LEU A 96 -0.74 11.73 7.46
N GLU A 97 -1.40 12.10 8.55
CA GLU A 97 -1.01 11.70 9.90
C GLU A 97 -1.99 10.68 10.47
N LEU A 98 -1.45 9.60 11.03
CA LEU A 98 -2.22 8.52 11.65
C LEU A 98 -1.68 8.27 13.04
N VAL A 99 -2.58 8.22 14.03
CA VAL A 99 -2.23 7.84 15.40
C VAL A 99 -2.54 6.37 15.59
N THR A 100 -1.53 5.57 15.93
CA THR A 100 -1.69 4.14 16.17
C THR A 100 -1.57 3.80 17.66
N LYS A 101 -2.38 2.86 18.14
CA LYS A 101 -2.39 2.41 19.54
C LYS A 101 -2.60 0.90 19.60
N THR A 102 -1.70 0.19 20.29
CA THR A 102 -1.93 -1.21 20.64
C THR A 102 -2.78 -1.27 21.90
N VAL A 103 -3.86 -2.03 21.87
CA VAL A 103 -4.77 -2.21 23.01
C VAL A 103 -5.09 -3.68 23.22
N LYS A 104 -5.45 -4.04 24.44
CA LYS A 104 -5.97 -5.38 24.74
C LYS A 104 -7.38 -5.54 24.18
N VAL A 105 -7.61 -6.68 23.55
CA VAL A 105 -8.91 -7.07 23.01
C VAL A 105 -9.84 -7.39 24.17
N GLN A 106 -11.10 -6.97 24.06
CA GLN A 106 -12.10 -7.27 25.07
C GLN A 106 -12.31 -8.79 25.19
N PRO A 107 -12.48 -9.34 26.40
CA PRO A 107 -12.74 -10.77 26.57
C PRO A 107 -13.91 -11.24 25.70
N GLY A 108 -13.68 -12.28 24.89
CA GLY A 108 -14.69 -12.84 23.97
C GLY A 108 -14.87 -12.08 22.65
N ALA A 109 -14.16 -10.97 22.42
CA ALA A 109 -14.19 -10.25 21.15
C ALA A 109 -13.10 -10.75 20.18
N LYS A 110 -13.35 -10.60 18.87
CA LYS A 110 -12.33 -10.85 17.84
C LYS A 110 -11.46 -9.61 17.66
N PRO A 111 -10.11 -9.74 17.63
CA PRO A 111 -9.23 -8.62 17.34
C PRO A 111 -9.53 -8.00 15.98
N ALA A 112 -9.74 -6.69 15.94
CA ALA A 112 -9.88 -5.98 14.67
C ALA A 112 -8.53 -5.88 13.94
N ARG A 113 -8.60 -5.84 12.61
CA ARG A 113 -7.47 -5.57 11.73
C ARG A 113 -7.88 -4.50 10.73
N VAL A 114 -6.95 -3.58 10.46
CA VAL A 114 -7.07 -2.60 9.39
C VAL A 114 -6.75 -3.30 8.07
N ASN A 115 -7.68 -3.20 7.14
CA ASN A 115 -7.49 -3.68 5.78
C ASN A 115 -6.54 -2.72 5.03
N LEU A 116 -5.50 -3.27 4.40
CA LEU A 116 -4.49 -2.49 3.69
C LEU A 116 -4.55 -2.86 2.21
N VAL A 117 -4.99 -1.92 1.38
CA VAL A 117 -5.28 -2.16 -0.04
C VAL A 117 -4.48 -1.20 -0.90
N THR A 118 -3.82 -1.74 -1.91
CA THR A 118 -3.21 -0.95 -2.99
C THR A 118 -4.02 -1.14 -4.26
N GLN A 119 -4.11 -0.09 -5.08
CA GLN A 119 -4.65 -0.26 -6.43
C GLN A 119 -3.81 -1.28 -7.20
N LYS A 120 -4.50 -2.24 -7.83
CA LYS A 120 -3.88 -3.09 -8.83
C LYS A 120 -3.71 -2.27 -10.11
N PRO A 121 -2.56 -2.36 -10.80
CA PRO A 121 -2.41 -1.79 -12.14
C PRO A 121 -3.57 -2.28 -13.01
N LYS A 122 -4.26 -1.35 -13.68
CA LYS A 122 -5.23 -1.73 -14.71
C LYS A 122 -4.43 -2.30 -15.87
N ASP A 123 -4.63 -3.58 -16.20
CA ASP A 123 -4.03 -4.17 -17.41
C ASP A 123 -4.49 -3.36 -18.64
N SER A 124 -3.56 -2.66 -19.29
CA SER A 124 -3.81 -1.86 -20.50
C SER A 124 -4.13 -2.69 -21.75
N ASN A 125 -4.56 -3.95 -21.61
CA ASN A 125 -4.87 -4.85 -22.72
C ASN A 125 -6.37 -4.96 -23.07
N ALA A 126 -7.24 -4.15 -22.45
CA ALA A 126 -8.59 -3.98 -22.95
C ALA A 126 -8.59 -2.87 -24.02
N ARG A 127 -8.29 -3.25 -25.26
CA ARG A 127 -8.66 -2.49 -26.46
C ARG A 127 -10.15 -2.65 -26.74
#